data_AF-A0A8S9SG18-F1
#
_entry.id   AF-A0A8S9SG18-F1
#
_cell.length_a   1.000
_cell.length_b   1.000
_cell.length_c   1.000
_cell.angle_alpha   90.00
_cell.angle_beta   90.00
_cell.angle_gamma   90.00
#
_symmetry.space_group_name_H-M   'P 1'
#
loop_
_entity.id
_entity.type
_entity.pdbx_description
1 polymer ?
#
loop_
_entity_poly.entity_id
_entity_poly.type
_entity_poly.pdbx_seq_one_letter_code
_entity_poly.pdbx_strand_id
1 'polypeptide(L)'
;MHTLSGNRFRRRLLLLAWQAIIYWVWAERNSRLHRHTFRSPDVLLRLVDCQIKDRINSLREVNPTTCSQLLQLWFLACDPTIVSA
;
A
#
# COMPACT_ATOMS: atom_id res chain seq x y z
N MET A 1 -20.92 -24.95 -3.72
CA MET A 1 -20.61 -23.54 -3.99
C MET A 1 -19.10 -23.38 -4.05
N HIS A 2 -18.52 -23.31 -5.25
CA HIS A 2 -17.09 -23.03 -5.41
C HIS A 2 -16.89 -21.53 -5.25
N THR A 3 -16.46 -21.10 -4.07
CA THR A 3 -15.93 -19.76 -3.89
C THR A 3 -14.70 -19.65 -4.79
N LEU A 4 -14.78 -18.81 -5.83
CA LEU A 4 -13.61 -18.30 -6.54
C LEU A 4 -12.81 -17.49 -5.51
N SER A 5 -12.04 -18.20 -4.68
CA SER A 5 -11.19 -17.66 -3.64
C SER A 5 -10.00 -17.00 -4.34
N GLY A 6 -10.26 -15.85 -4.97
CA GLY A 6 -9.21 -14.97 -5.45
C GLY A 6 -8.26 -14.72 -4.29
N ASN A 7 -6.95 -14.78 -4.56
CA ASN A 7 -5.91 -14.77 -3.53
C ASN A 7 -6.20 -13.69 -2.47
N ARG A 8 -6.68 -14.13 -1.30
CA ARG A 8 -7.20 -13.27 -0.23
C ARG A 8 -6.19 -12.23 0.25
N PHE A 9 -4.89 -12.54 0.13
CA PHE A 9 -3.81 -11.61 0.43
C PHE A 9 -3.69 -10.51 -0.62
N ARG A 10 -3.84 -10.82 -1.91
CA ARG A 10 -3.86 -9.82 -2.99
C ARG A 10 -5.03 -8.85 -2.83
N ARG A 11 -6.23 -9.36 -2.53
CA ARG A 11 -7.40 -8.50 -2.28
C ARG A 11 -7.15 -7.57 -1.08
N ARG A 12 -6.63 -8.12 0.02
CA ARG A 12 -6.31 -7.33 1.21
C ARG A 12 -5.25 -6.27 0.92
N LEU A 13 -4.19 -6.62 0.20
CA LEU A 13 -3.13 -5.70 -0.20
C LEU A 13 -3.68 -4.57 -1.07
N LEU A 14 -4.53 -4.89 -2.05
CA LEU A 14 -5.16 -3.93 -2.94
C LEU A 14 -6.05 -2.94 -2.15
N LEU A 15 -6.83 -3.44 -1.18
CA LEU A 15 -7.63 -2.57 -0.30
C LEU A 15 -6.76 -1.63 0.53
N LEU A 16 -5.66 -2.12 1.12
CA LEU A 16 -4.71 -1.29 1.87
C LEU A 16 -4.07 -0.22 0.98
N ALA A 17 -3.68 -0.59 -0.24
CA ALA A 17 -3.11 0.33 -1.21
C ALA A 17 -4.11 1.43 -1.61
N TRP A 18 -5.35 1.05 -1.93
CA TRP A 18 -6.43 2.01 -2.24
C TRP A 18 -6.70 2.97 -1.09
N GLN A 19 -6.80 2.44 0.14
CA GLN A 19 -7.00 3.28 1.33
C GLN A 19 -5.86 4.28 1.52
N ALA A 20 -4.61 3.84 1.38
CA ALA A 20 -3.44 4.70 1.52
C ALA A 20 -3.39 5.79 0.42
N ILE A 21 -3.63 5.42 -0.84
CA ILE A 21 -3.63 6.35 -1.97
C ILE A 21 -4.71 7.40 -1.81
N ILE A 22 -5.96 6.99 -1.53
CA ILE A 22 -7.08 7.92 -1.36
C ILE A 22 -6.78 8.90 -0.22
N TYR A 23 -6.30 8.39 0.92
CA TYR A 23 -5.94 9.23 2.06
C TYR A 23 -4.85 10.24 1.72
N TRP A 24 -3.74 9.82 1.12
CA TRP A 24 -2.62 10.70 0.84
C TRP A 24 -2.92 11.72 -0.26
N VAL A 25 -3.68 11.35 -1.30
CA VAL A 25 -4.14 12.28 -2.33
C VAL A 25 -5.07 13.33 -1.73
N TRP A 26 -6.02 12.91 -0.88
CA TRP A 26 -6.91 13.83 -0.18
C TRP A 26 -6.13 14.76 0.76
N ALA A 27 -5.19 14.22 1.54
CA ALA A 27 -4.37 14.99 2.47
C ALA A 27 -3.47 16.00 1.75
N GLU A 28 -2.91 15.62 0.60
CA GLU A 28 -2.13 16.51 -0.26
C GLU A 28 -3.01 17.64 -0.79
N ARG A 29 -4.16 17.33 -1.38
CA ARG A 29 -5.11 18.35 -1.88
C ARG A 29 -5.47 19.35 -0.78
N ASN A 30 -5.76 18.87 0.44
CA ASN A 30 -6.11 19.73 1.56
C ASN A 30 -4.92 20.56 2.05
N SER A 31 -3.71 20.01 2.02
CA SER A 31 -2.50 20.76 2.33
C SER A 31 -2.27 21.90 1.34
N ARG A 32 -2.54 21.66 0.04
CA ARG A 32 -2.49 22.71 -0.99
C ARG A 32 -3.50 23.81 -0.74
N LEU A 33 -4.74 23.43 -0.41
CA LEU A 33 -5.84 24.38 -0.18
C LEU A 33 -5.67 25.21 1.09
N HIS A 34 -5.25 24.60 2.20
CA HIS A 34 -5.26 25.24 3.52
C HIS A 34 -3.90 25.69 4.02
N ARG A 35 -2.81 25.11 3.51
CA ARG A 35 -1.45 25.37 3.98
C ARG A 35 -0.54 25.94 2.89
N HIS A 36 -1.00 26.01 1.64
CA HIS A 36 -0.19 26.38 0.48
C HIS A 36 1.14 25.59 0.39
N THR A 37 1.15 24.37 0.93
CA THR A 37 2.31 23.47 0.86
C THR A 37 2.08 22.41 -0.19
N PHE A 38 3.16 22.05 -0.88
CA PHE A 38 3.14 21.13 -2.01
C PHE A 38 4.26 20.12 -1.85
N ARG A 39 3.94 18.84 -1.96
CA ARG A 39 4.94 17.77 -2.04
C ARG A 39 5.11 17.34 -3.49
N SER A 40 6.30 16.84 -3.81
CA SER A 40 6.52 16.20 -5.11
C SER A 40 5.74 14.88 -5.18
N PRO A 41 5.35 14.44 -6.39
CA PRO A 41 4.73 13.14 -6.58
C PRO A 41 5.58 11.99 -6.02
N ASP A 42 6.91 12.06 -6.15
CA ASP A 42 7.83 11.05 -5.62
C ASP A 42 7.73 10.91 -4.10
N VAL A 43 7.63 12.04 -3.38
CA VAL A 43 7.44 12.02 -1.93
C VAL A 43 6.10 11.41 -1.57
N LEU A 44 5.04 11.71 -2.32
CA LEU A 44 3.71 11.13 -2.09
C LEU A 44 3.71 9.60 -2.28
N LEU A 45 4.37 9.12 -3.34
CA LEU A 45 4.53 7.69 -3.60
C LEU A 45 5.30 6.99 -2.48
N ARG A 46 6.39 7.60 -1.97
CA ARG A 46 7.14 7.08 -0.82
C ARG A 46 6.30 7.05 0.45
N LEU A 47 5.46 8.06 0.69
CA LEU A 47 4.56 8.10 1.86
C LEU A 47 3.51 6.99 1.79
N VAL A 48 2.96 6.73 0.60
CA VAL A 48 2.04 5.61 0.37
C VAL A 48 2.73 4.27 0.61
N ASP A 49 3.94 4.08 0.07
CA ASP A 49 4.74 2.86 0.28
C ASP A 49 5.05 2.61 1.76
N CYS A 50 5.52 3.62 2.48
CA CYS A 50 5.75 3.52 3.93
C CYS A 50 4.46 3.18 4.69
N GLN A 51 3.35 3.87 4.39
CA GLN A 51 2.07 3.63 5.06
C GLN A 51 1.59 2.18 4.88
N ILE A 52 1.77 1.60 3.70
CA ILE A 52 1.39 0.21 3.42
C ILE A 52 2.30 -0.75 4.19
N LYS A 53 3.62 -0.54 4.15
CA LYS A 53 4.59 -1.35 4.91
C LYS A 53 4.32 -1.30 6.41
N ASP A 54 4.03 -0.13 6.97
CA ASP A 54 3.72 0.06 8.39
C ASP A 54 2.44 -0.68 8.79
N ARG A 55 1.40 -0.61 7.94
CA ARG A 55 0.14 -1.35 8.17
C ARG A 55 0.30 -2.86 8.06
N ILE A 56 1.19 -3.36 7.21
CA ILE A 56 1.50 -4.79 7.17
C ILE A 56 2.32 -5.18 8.41
N ASN A 57 3.32 -4.38 8.77
CA ASN A 57 4.16 -4.62 9.95
C ASN A 57 3.36 -4.62 11.26
N SER A 58 2.30 -3.81 11.39
CA SER A 58 1.43 -3.86 12.57
C SER A 58 0.71 -5.20 12.75
N LEU A 59 0.66 -6.05 11.71
CA LEU A 59 0.12 -7.41 11.81
C LEU A 59 1.14 -8.42 12.35
N ARG A 60 2.42 -8.05 12.46
CA ARG A 60 3.51 -8.97 12.79
C ARG A 60 3.35 -9.61 14.16
N GLU A 61 2.90 -8.84 15.15
CA GLU A 61 2.72 -9.34 16.53
C GLU A 61 1.56 -10.35 16.64
N VAL A 62 0.51 -10.17 15.83
CA VAL A 62 -0.69 -11.02 15.89
C VAL A 62 -0.59 -12.20 14.94
N ASN A 63 -0.08 -11.99 13.73
CA ASN A 63 -0.04 -12.98 12.65
C ASN A 63 1.24 -12.84 11.79
N PRO A 64 2.39 -13.36 12.25
CA PRO A 64 3.67 -13.16 11.58
C PRO A 64 3.70 -13.76 10.16
N THR A 65 3.07 -14.91 9.94
CA THR A 65 2.98 -15.55 8.61
C THR A 65 2.21 -14.71 7.59
N THR A 66 1.10 -14.10 8.01
CA THR A 66 0.30 -13.21 7.14
C THR A 66 1.08 -11.93 6.82
N CYS A 67 1.82 -11.39 7.80
CA CYS A 67 2.69 -10.25 7.60
C CYS A 67 3.75 -10.54 6.53
N SER A 68 4.49 -11.64 6.66
CA SER A 68 5.51 -12.04 5.69
C SER A 68 4.95 -12.23 4.28
N GLN A 69 3.80 -12.89 4.13
CA GLN A 69 3.17 -13.10 2.82
C GLN A 69 2.72 -11.79 2.16
N LEU A 70 2.16 -10.85 2.93
CA LEU A 70 1.74 -9.54 2.42
C LEU A 70 2.93 -8.67 2.04
N LEU A 71 4.00 -8.64 2.85
CA LEU A 71 5.23 -7.91 2.53
C LEU A 71 5.89 -8.46 1.27
N GLN A 72 5.98 -9.78 1.13
CA GLN A 72 6.54 -10.39 -0.07
C GLN A 72 5.73 -10.03 -1.31
N LEU A 73 4.39 -10.10 -1.23
CA LEU A 73 3.52 -9.67 -2.34
C LEU A 73 3.68 -8.19 -2.67
N TRP A 74 3.90 -7.33 -1.67
CA TRP A 74 4.14 -5.91 -1.87
C TRP A 74 5.47 -5.65 -2.59
N PHE A 75 6.56 -6.31 -2.15
CA PHE A 75 7.85 -6.19 -2.81
C PHE A 75 7.80 -6.67 -4.26
N LEU A 76 7.14 -7.80 -4.52
CA LEU A 76 6.95 -8.30 -5.89
C LEU A 76 6.14 -7.33 -6.77
N ALA A 77 5.18 -6.60 -6.19
CA ALA A 77 4.37 -5.64 -6.94
C ALA A 77 5.11 -4.30 -7.20
N CYS A 78 6.04 -3.93 -6.33
CA CYS A 78 6.75 -2.65 -6.40
C CYS A 78 8.10 -2.75 -7.14
N ASP A 79 8.57 -3.95 -7.46
CA ASP A 79 9.80 -4.18 -8.20
C ASP A 79 9.58 -3.93 -9.71
N PRO A 80 10.20 -2.90 -10.32
CA PRO A 80 10.04 -2.60 -11.74
C PRO A 80 10.69 -3.66 -12.65
N THR A 81 11.53 -4.55 -12.12
CA THR A 81 12.25 -5.54 -12.93
C THR A 81 11.38 -6.73 -13.39
N ILE A 82 10.28 -7.01 -12.69
CA ILE A 82 9.44 -8.20 -12.94
C ILE A 82 8.48 -8.02 -14.13
N VAL A 83 8.19 -6.79 -14.55
CA VAL A 83 7.27 -6.49 -15.68
C VAL A 83 7.96 -6.60 -17.05
N SER A 84 9.29 -6.78 -17.08
CA SER A 84 10.10 -6.79 -18.31
C SER A 84 10.51 -8.18 -18.81
N ALA A 85 9.90 -9.26 -18.31
CA ALA A 85 10.19 -10.66 -18.70
C ALA A 85 8.91 -11.38 -19.15
#